data_AF-A0A5N6JWC9-F1
#
_entry.id   AF-A0A5N6JWC9-F1
#
_cell.length_a   1.000
_cell.length_b   1.000
_cell.length_c   1.000
_cell.angle_alpha   90.00
_cell.angle_beta   90.00
_cell.angle_gamma   90.00
#
_symmetry.space_group_name_H-M   'P 1'
#
loop_
_entity.id
_entity.type
_entity.pdbx_description
1 polymer ?
#
loop_
_entity_poly.entity_id
_entity_poly.type
_entity_poly.pdbx_seq_one_letter_code
_entity_poly.pdbx_strand_id
1 'polypeptide(L)'
;MVRDARQNSGHQFSSHDTFYKANKEFYSESGEHVLGSKPNYVDYRGGNPDVWFEPQEVWEMAYADVTISPVYRAAIGLVSDEKGLSLRFPRFVKKREDKSIEEASTGEFLAGLFRKQEKRVDDGKGELEAVDPEEDEE
;
A
#
# COMPACT_ATOMS: atom_id res chain seq x y z
N MET A 1 3.18 -7.61 0.20
CA MET A 1 3.71 -6.29 0.59
C MET A 1 5.12 -6.50 1.13
N VAL A 2 6.07 -5.61 0.87
CA VAL A 2 7.49 -5.76 1.25
C VAL A 2 7.95 -4.53 2.02
N ARG A 3 8.71 -4.71 3.10
CA ARG A 3 9.24 -3.62 3.94
C ARG A 3 10.60 -3.15 3.41
N ASP A 4 10.72 -1.88 3.03
CA ASP A 4 12.00 -1.22 2.77
C ASP A 4 12.35 -0.32 3.96
N ALA A 5 13.37 -0.68 4.73
CA ALA A 5 13.82 0.03 5.91
C ALA A 5 14.87 1.10 5.53
N ARG A 6 14.45 2.15 4.84
CA ARG A 6 15.25 3.38 4.72
C ARG A 6 14.39 4.62 4.96
N GLN A 7 14.23 4.97 6.24
CA GLN A 7 14.10 6.37 6.70
C GLN A 7 14.12 6.40 8.23
N ASN A 8 15.16 7.04 8.79
CA ASN A 8 15.23 7.43 10.19
C ASN A 8 15.28 8.96 10.29
N SER A 9 14.77 9.46 11.42
CA SER A 9 14.86 10.81 12.01
C SER A 9 13.66 11.76 11.82
N GLY A 10 13.04 12.10 12.96
CA GLY A 10 12.02 13.14 13.10
C GLY A 10 10.96 12.78 14.14
N HIS A 11 11.20 13.15 15.40
CA HIS A 11 10.34 12.88 16.56
C HIS A 11 8.99 13.63 16.47
N GLN A 12 7.89 12.89 16.34
CA GLN A 12 6.57 13.27 16.84
C GLN A 12 5.79 11.99 17.12
N PHE A 13 5.43 11.72 18.39
CA PHE A 13 4.67 10.53 18.78
C PHE A 13 3.23 10.64 18.28
N SER A 14 3.05 10.35 16.99
CA SER A 14 1.78 10.06 16.35
C SER A 14 1.44 8.58 16.58
N SER A 15 0.17 8.19 16.54
CA SER A 15 -0.31 6.79 16.56
C SER A 15 0.43 5.84 15.62
N HIS A 16 1.13 6.40 14.63
CA HIS A 16 2.09 5.70 13.77
C HIS A 16 3.24 5.03 14.55
N ASP A 17 3.80 5.65 15.60
CA ASP A 17 4.95 5.10 16.34
C ASP A 17 4.58 3.83 17.12
N THR A 18 3.37 3.80 17.71
CA THR A 18 2.83 2.61 18.37
C THR A 18 2.58 1.47 17.37
N PHE A 19 2.09 1.80 16.18
CA PHE A 19 1.91 0.81 15.10
C PHE A 19 3.27 0.26 14.64
N TYR A 20 4.25 1.12 14.35
CA TYR A 20 5.57 0.66 13.91
C TYR A 20 6.28 -0.21 14.94
N LYS A 21 6.10 0.07 16.24
CA LYS A 21 6.61 -0.76 17.33
C LYS A 21 5.91 -2.11 17.38
N ALA A 22 4.58 -2.12 17.41
CA ALA A 22 3.80 -3.36 17.44
C ALA A 22 4.08 -4.23 16.20
N ASN A 23 4.14 -3.62 15.01
CA ASN A 23 4.45 -4.32 13.77
C ASN A 23 5.89 -4.85 13.73
N LYS A 24 6.85 -4.15 14.35
CA LYS A 24 8.23 -4.63 14.48
C LYS A 24 8.33 -5.83 15.43
N GLU A 25 7.53 -5.86 16.48
CA GLU A 25 7.46 -6.98 17.40
C GLU A 25 6.79 -8.20 16.75
N PHE A 26 5.67 -7.99 16.06
CA PHE A 26 4.92 -9.03 15.35
C PHE A 26 5.75 -9.70 14.23
N TYR A 27 6.46 -8.90 13.41
CA TYR A 27 7.38 -9.37 12.37
C TYR A 27 8.84 -9.30 12.83
N SER A 28 9.13 -9.78 14.03
CA SER A 28 10.52 -9.94 14.48
C SER A 28 11.24 -10.99 13.63
N GLU A 29 12.54 -10.80 13.36
CA GLU A 29 13.32 -11.61 12.40
C GLU A 29 13.35 -13.12 12.72
N SER A 30 13.05 -13.52 13.96
CA SER A 30 12.96 -14.91 14.40
C SER A 30 11.54 -15.32 14.84
N GLY A 31 10.54 -14.51 14.51
CA GLY A 31 9.14 -14.73 14.86
C GLY A 31 8.47 -15.75 13.94
N GLU A 32 7.36 -16.32 14.41
CA GLU A 32 6.55 -17.31 13.69
C GLU A 32 5.98 -16.78 12.36
N HIS A 33 5.81 -15.47 12.25
CA HIS A 33 5.20 -14.82 11.09
C HIS A 33 6.20 -14.48 9.98
N VAL A 34 7.47 -14.88 10.10
CA VAL A 34 8.55 -14.55 9.16
C VAL A 34 8.98 -15.77 8.37
N LEU A 35 9.25 -15.55 7.09
CA LEU A 35 9.81 -16.52 6.16
C LEU A 35 11.32 -16.36 6.07
N GLY A 36 12.04 -17.48 6.06
CA GLY A 36 13.50 -17.49 5.96
C GLY A 36 14.05 -16.99 4.62
N SER A 37 13.22 -16.85 3.59
CA SER A 37 13.61 -16.35 2.28
C SER A 37 12.43 -15.79 1.48
N LYS A 38 12.74 -15.14 0.35
CA LYS A 38 11.75 -14.61 -0.59
C LYS A 38 10.86 -15.73 -1.16
N PRO A 39 9.52 -15.65 -1.03
CA PRO A 39 8.64 -16.63 -1.64
C PRO A 39 8.70 -16.59 -3.16
N ASN A 40 8.62 -17.76 -3.80
CA ASN A 40 8.70 -17.88 -5.26
C ASN A 40 7.55 -17.17 -6.01
N TYR A 41 6.38 -17.07 -5.38
CA TYR A 41 5.20 -16.42 -5.97
C TYR A 41 5.23 -14.89 -5.85
N VAL A 42 6.24 -14.29 -5.19
CA VAL A 42 6.37 -12.84 -5.04
C VAL A 42 7.40 -12.29 -6.03
N ASP A 43 6.94 -11.50 -7.01
CA ASP A 43 7.83 -10.66 -7.80
C ASP A 43 7.97 -9.28 -7.15
N TYR A 44 9.12 -9.05 -6.51
CA TYR A 44 9.49 -7.77 -5.91
C TYR A 44 10.88 -7.35 -6.39
N ARG A 45 10.96 -6.10 -6.87
CA ARG A 45 12.16 -5.46 -7.44
C ARG A 45 12.61 -4.21 -6.70
N GLY A 46 11.97 -3.90 -5.56
CA GLY A 46 12.28 -2.71 -4.76
C GLY A 46 13.51 -2.82 -3.87
N GLY A 47 14.25 -3.93 -3.98
CA GLY A 47 15.45 -4.19 -3.18
C GLY A 47 15.29 -5.46 -2.34
N ASN A 48 16.09 -5.54 -1.28
CA ASN A 48 16.08 -6.67 -0.35
C ASN A 48 15.48 -6.20 0.97
N PRO A 49 14.25 -6.62 1.32
CA PRO A 49 13.72 -6.37 2.65
C PRO A 49 14.54 -7.12 3.70
N ASP A 50 14.52 -6.63 4.93
CA ASP A 50 15.11 -7.33 6.08
C ASP A 50 14.35 -8.63 6.40
N VAL A 51 13.04 -8.63 6.14
CA VAL A 51 12.11 -9.69 6.54
C VAL A 51 11.12 -9.99 5.42
N TRP A 52 10.95 -11.27 5.10
CA TRP A 52 9.85 -11.79 4.27
C TRP A 52 8.78 -12.38 5.17
N PHE A 53 7.50 -12.28 4.81
CA PHE A 53 6.40 -12.85 5.61
C PHE A 53 5.22 -13.22 4.72
N GLU A 54 4.41 -14.18 5.18
CA GLU A 54 3.15 -14.53 4.53
C GLU A 54 2.09 -13.43 4.75
N PRO A 55 1.32 -13.05 3.72
CA PRO A 55 0.20 -12.11 3.87
C PRO A 55 -0.82 -12.66 4.87
N GLN A 56 -1.01 -11.95 5.98
CA GLN A 56 -1.94 -12.34 7.06
C GLN A 56 -2.90 -11.22 7.47
N GLU A 57 -2.63 -9.99 7.05
CA GLU A 57 -3.41 -8.82 7.44
C GLU A 57 -3.75 -7.95 6.23
N VAL A 58 -4.93 -7.33 6.28
CA VAL A 58 -5.33 -6.26 5.37
C VAL A 58 -5.25 -4.93 6.10
N TRP A 59 -4.60 -3.95 5.48
CA TRP A 59 -4.46 -2.61 6.03
C TRP A 59 -5.16 -1.58 5.15
N GLU A 60 -5.78 -0.62 5.82
CA GLU A 60 -6.29 0.58 5.18
C GLU A 60 -5.19 1.62 5.07
N MET A 61 -4.99 2.12 3.86
CA MET A 61 -3.93 3.06 3.51
C MET A 61 -4.52 4.33 2.93
N ALA A 62 -4.11 5.48 3.44
CA ALA A 62 -4.37 6.79 2.84
C ALA A 62 -3.21 7.15 1.89
N TYR A 63 -3.52 7.89 0.82
CA TYR A 63 -2.54 8.31 -0.19
C TYR A 63 -3.01 9.61 -0.85
N ALA A 64 -2.10 10.30 -1.55
CA ALA A 64 -2.46 11.48 -2.32
C ALA A 64 -2.94 11.10 -3.72
N ASP A 65 -2.11 10.37 -4.47
CA ASP A 65 -2.33 10.02 -5.87
C ASP A 65 -1.85 8.58 -6.16
N VAL A 66 -2.36 7.97 -7.22
CA VAL A 66 -1.80 6.75 -7.82
C VAL A 66 -0.85 7.15 -8.96
N THR A 67 0.34 6.54 -9.00
CA THR A 67 1.40 6.89 -9.95
C THR A 67 1.97 5.66 -10.64
N ILE A 68 2.48 5.84 -11.86
CA ILE A 68 3.21 4.79 -12.58
C ILE A 68 4.57 4.58 -11.91
N SER A 69 4.87 3.33 -11.57
CA SER A 69 6.13 2.94 -10.93
C SER A 69 6.93 1.98 -11.81
N PRO A 70 8.25 2.22 -11.97
CA PRO A 70 9.15 1.26 -12.60
C PRO A 70 9.54 0.09 -11.69
N VAL A 71 9.21 0.16 -10.39
CA VAL A 71 9.66 -0.78 -9.36
C VAL A 71 8.52 -1.68 -8.90
N TYR A 72 7.36 -1.09 -8.63
CA TYR A 72 6.20 -1.84 -8.14
C TYR A 72 5.50 -2.56 -9.28
N ARG A 73 4.99 -3.76 -8.99
CA ARG A 73 4.41 -4.70 -9.96
C ARG A 73 2.89 -4.69 -10.02
N ALA A 74 2.22 -3.92 -9.15
CA ALA A 74 0.77 -3.90 -9.07
C ALA A 74 0.17 -3.37 -10.39
N ALA A 75 -0.89 -4.02 -10.89
CA ALA A 75 -1.61 -3.61 -12.11
C ALA A 75 -0.78 -3.50 -13.40
N ILE A 76 0.37 -4.21 -13.49
CA ILE A 76 1.11 -4.35 -14.76
C ILE A 76 0.23 -4.99 -15.82
N GLY A 77 0.31 -4.48 -17.05
CA GLY A 77 -0.53 -4.88 -18.18
C GLY A 77 -1.94 -4.30 -18.16
N LEU A 78 -2.37 -3.65 -17.07
CA LEU A 78 -3.68 -2.99 -17.00
C LEU A 78 -3.59 -1.51 -17.40
N VAL A 79 -2.53 -0.81 -16.98
CA VAL A 79 -2.31 0.61 -17.30
C VAL A 79 -1.08 0.80 -18.18
N SER A 80 -0.02 0.04 -17.94
CA SER A 80 1.20 0.03 -18.74
C SER A 80 1.68 -1.41 -18.91
N ASP A 81 2.16 -1.75 -20.11
CA ASP A 81 2.62 -3.12 -20.43
C ASP A 81 3.84 -3.54 -19.59
N GLU A 82 4.69 -2.59 -19.20
CA GLU A 82 5.96 -2.87 -18.54
C GLU A 82 6.05 -2.35 -17.09
N LYS A 83 5.25 -1.33 -16.74
CA LYS A 83 5.33 -0.63 -15.45
C LYS A 83 4.08 -0.85 -14.62
N GLY A 84 4.24 -0.98 -13.31
CA GLY A 84 3.10 -1.11 -12.40
C GLY A 84 2.68 0.22 -11.82
N LEU A 85 1.83 0.16 -10.80
CA LEU A 85 1.31 1.31 -10.07
C LEU A 85 1.85 1.34 -8.64
N SER A 86 1.95 2.55 -8.09
CA SER A 86 2.34 2.82 -6.70
C SER A 86 1.54 3.99 -6.14
N LEU A 87 1.50 4.08 -4.82
CA LEU A 87 0.81 5.14 -4.09
C LEU A 87 1.80 6.26 -3.77
N ARG A 88 1.40 7.51 -3.99
CA ARG A 88 2.16 8.69 -3.57
C ARG A 88 1.79 9.08 -2.14
N PHE A 89 2.80 9.25 -1.29
CA PHE A 89 2.65 9.53 0.15
C PHE A 89 1.72 8.53 0.88
N PRO A 90 2.00 7.22 0.80
CA PRO A 90 1.20 6.23 1.50
C PRO A 90 1.33 6.40 3.02
N ARG A 91 0.20 6.41 3.72
CA ARG A 91 0.11 6.49 5.18
C ARG A 91 -0.78 5.38 5.69
N PHE A 92 -0.36 4.71 6.76
CA PHE A 92 -1.18 3.70 7.41
C PHE A 92 -2.33 4.39 8.16
N VAL A 93 -3.54 3.86 8.00
CA VAL A 93 -4.73 4.34 8.74
C VAL A 93 -5.06 3.37 9.85
N LYS A 94 -5.39 2.12 9.49
CA LYS A 94 -5.77 1.08 10.45
C LYS A 94 -5.62 -0.33 9.85
N LYS A 95 -5.58 -1.33 10.72
CA LYS A 95 -5.77 -2.73 10.34
C LYS A 95 -7.26 -2.99 10.11
N ARG A 96 -7.59 -3.77 9.08
CA ARG A 96 -8.94 -4.20 8.72
C ARG A 96 -9.13 -5.63 9.20
N GLU A 97 -9.63 -5.76 10.42
CA GLU A 97 -9.97 -7.08 11.01
C GLU A 97 -11.25 -7.67 10.39
N ASP A 98 -12.01 -6.84 9.69
CA ASP A 98 -13.24 -7.17 8.97
C ASP A 98 -12.99 -7.73 7.56
N LYS A 99 -11.73 -7.79 7.10
CA LYS A 99 -11.39 -8.20 5.72
C LYS A 99 -10.36 -9.33 5.69
N SER A 100 -10.61 -10.33 4.84
CA SER A 100 -9.62 -11.36 4.51
C SER A 100 -8.63 -10.89 3.44
N ILE A 101 -7.54 -11.64 3.26
CA ILE A 101 -6.52 -11.34 2.24
C ILE A 101 -7.10 -11.32 0.82
N GLU A 102 -8.08 -12.18 0.55
CA GLU A 102 -8.77 -12.28 -0.74
C GLU A 102 -9.65 -11.06 -1.03
N GLU A 103 -10.07 -10.33 0.02
CA GLU A 103 -10.87 -9.11 -0.07
C GLU A 103 -10.02 -7.83 -0.14
N ALA A 104 -8.69 -7.98 -0.16
CA ALA A 104 -7.78 -6.86 -0.35
C ALA A 104 -7.96 -6.23 -1.74
N SER A 105 -7.63 -4.94 -1.86
CA SER A 105 -7.73 -4.22 -3.12
C SER A 105 -6.92 -4.89 -4.24
N THR A 106 -7.57 -5.11 -5.39
CA THR A 106 -6.96 -5.78 -6.55
C THR A 106 -6.22 -4.81 -7.48
N GLY A 107 -5.48 -5.36 -8.44
CA GLY A 107 -4.83 -4.58 -9.49
C GLY A 107 -5.83 -3.81 -10.36
N GLU A 108 -6.99 -4.41 -10.65
CA GLU A 108 -8.07 -3.78 -11.43
C GLU A 108 -8.66 -2.58 -10.69
N PHE A 109 -8.86 -2.71 -9.38
CA PHE A 109 -9.30 -1.59 -8.55
C PHE A 109 -8.30 -0.43 -8.62
N LEU A 110 -7.00 -0.72 -8.42
CA LEU A 110 -5.94 0.29 -8.47
C LEU A 110 -5.82 0.94 -9.86
N ALA A 111 -5.94 0.15 -10.93
CA ALA A 111 -5.98 0.66 -12.31
C ALA A 111 -7.20 1.55 -12.56
N GLY A 112 -8.36 1.21 -11.99
CA GLY A 112 -9.56 2.03 -12.03
C GLY A 112 -9.37 3.40 -11.37
N LEU A 113 -8.73 3.44 -10.21
CA LEU A 113 -8.39 4.68 -9.52
C LEU A 113 -7.44 5.56 -10.33
N PHE A 114 -6.39 4.97 -10.90
CA PHE A 114 -5.44 5.68 -11.76
C PHE A 114 -6.15 6.34 -12.95
N ARG A 115 -6.99 5.60 -13.69
CA ARG A 115 -7.72 6.15 -14.85
C ARG A 115 -8.70 7.25 -14.47
N LYS A 116 -9.35 7.16 -13.31
CA LYS A 116 -10.22 8.22 -12.79
C LYS A 116 -9.43 9.50 -12.47
N GLN A 117 -8.24 9.34 -11.88
CA GLN A 117 -7.34 10.47 -11.62
C GLN A 117 -6.91 11.16 -12.91
N GLU A 118 -6.48 10.41 -13.94
CA GLU A 118 -6.06 10.98 -15.23
C GLU A 118 -7.20 11.76 -15.92
N LYS A 119 -8.43 11.23 -15.88
CA LYS A 119 -9.60 11.94 -16.44
C LYS A 119 -9.85 13.28 -15.76
N ARG A 120 -9.74 13.35 -14.42
CA ARG A 120 -9.90 14.60 -13.67
C ARG A 120 -8.85 15.65 -14.06
N VAL A 121 -7.63 15.22 -14.35
CA VAL A 121 -6.54 16.10 -14.81
C VAL A 121 -6.82 16.64 -16.22
N ASP A 122 -7.39 15.81 -17.10
CA ASP A 122 -7.76 16.19 -18.46
C ASP A 122 -8.98 17.13 -18.50
N ASP A 123 -9.97 16.87 -17.65
CA ASP A 123 -11.24 17.62 -17.57
C ASP A 123 -11.13 18.99 -16.84
N GLY A 124 -10.02 19.30 -16.17
CA GLY A 124 -9.78 20.60 -15.53
C GLY A 124 -8.37 20.71 -14.91
N LYS A 125 -7.66 21.84 -15.01
CA LYS A 125 -7.91 23.00 -14.11
C LYS A 125 -9.05 22.72 -13.11
N GLY A 126 -8.89 21.77 -12.19
CA GLY A 126 -9.97 21.33 -11.29
C GLY A 126 -9.46 21.11 -9.87
N GLU A 127 -10.02 21.88 -8.93
CA GLU A 127 -9.85 21.78 -7.49
C GLU A 127 -10.04 20.35 -6.96
N LEU A 128 -9.21 19.97 -5.99
CA LEU A 128 -9.33 18.76 -5.20
C LEU A 128 -10.54 18.88 -4.25
N GLU A 129 -11.69 18.31 -4.61
CA GLU A 129 -12.74 18.05 -3.62
C GLU A 129 -12.37 16.81 -2.80
N ALA A 130 -12.12 17.04 -1.51
CA ALA A 130 -12.01 16.00 -0.51
C ALA A 130 -13.36 15.27 -0.43
N VAL A 131 -13.36 13.96 -0.66
CA VAL A 131 -14.54 13.12 -0.50
C VAL A 131 -14.77 12.94 1.01
N ASP A 132 -15.81 13.60 1.52
CA ASP A 132 -16.30 13.46 2.89
C ASP A 132 -17.02 12.11 3.03
N PRO A 133 -16.60 11.21 3.94
CA PRO A 133 -17.18 9.89 4.06
C PRO A 133 -18.32 9.88 5.08
N GLU A 134 -19.43 10.54 4.81
CA GLU A 134 -20.71 10.25 5.50
C GLU A 134 -21.87 10.39 4.53
N GLU A 135 -22.45 9.25 4.12
CA GLU A 135 -23.88 9.07 3.86
C GLU A 135 -24.12 7.60 3.44
N ASP A 136 -24.49 6.77 4.40
CA ASP A 136 -25.24 5.52 4.18
C ASP A 136 -26.08 5.27 5.45
N GLU A 137 -27.14 6.06 5.62
CA GLU A 137 -28.31 5.69 6.43
C GLU A 137 -29.57 5.91 5.58
N GLU A 138 -30.12 4.83 5.04
CA GLU A 138 -31.58 4.62 4.91
C GLU A 138 -31.94 3.14 4.96
#